data_AF-A0A8T0EHU0-F1
#
_entry.id   AF-A0A8T0EHU0-F1
#
_cell.length_a   1.000
_cell.length_b   1.000
_cell.length_c   1.000
_cell.angle_alpha   90.00
_cell.angle_beta   90.00
_cell.angle_gamma   90.00
#
_symmetry.space_group_name_H-M   'P 1'
#
loop_
_entity.id
_entity.type
_entity.pdbx_description
1 polymer ?
#
loop_
_entity_poly.entity_id
_entity_poly.type
_entity_poly.pdbx_seq_one_letter_code
_entity_poly.pdbx_strand_id
1 'polypeptide(L)'
;MSAEREESAKLFKGKKGKKLEKEIGKKSRTFVPGGNLPNTSPEKPSGPTVSDVEAIREAIKNATTLEEVERLKQMLKSGQIPRKDGGTTSQNQDEEEEEEMEMENSAN
;
A
#
# COMPACT_ATOMS: atom_id res chain seq x y z
N MET A 1 -8.66 41.25 -10.29
CA MET A 1 -7.70 40.21 -9.90
C MET A 1 -8.42 39.25 -8.97
N SER A 2 -8.23 37.95 -9.10
CA SER A 2 -8.86 36.97 -8.20
C SER A 2 -8.20 37.03 -6.82
N ALA A 3 -9.00 36.92 -5.75
CA ALA A 3 -8.51 36.96 -4.36
C ALA A 3 -7.38 35.94 -4.11
N GLU A 4 -7.52 34.75 -4.69
CA GLU A 4 -6.53 33.67 -4.63
C GLU A 4 -5.16 34.08 -5.18
N ARG A 5 -5.13 34.94 -6.21
CA ARG A 5 -3.90 35.42 -6.84
C ARG A 5 -3.15 36.38 -5.92
N GLU A 6 -3.86 37.24 -5.22
CA GLU A 6 -3.26 38.18 -4.27
C GLU A 6 -2.76 37.49 -3.00
N GLU A 7 -3.51 36.51 -2.51
CA GLU A 7 -3.13 35.71 -1.34
C GLU A 7 -1.89 34.86 -1.62
N SER A 8 -1.85 34.20 -2.79
CA SER A 8 -0.68 33.46 -3.24
C SER A 8 0.55 34.36 -3.37
N ALA A 9 0.39 35.56 -3.94
CA ALA A 9 1.47 36.54 -4.01
C ALA A 9 1.97 36.95 -2.62
N LYS A 10 1.09 37.04 -1.62
CA LYS A 10 1.45 37.31 -0.22
C LYS A 10 2.14 36.12 0.46
N LEU A 11 1.79 34.89 0.11
CA LEU A 11 2.37 33.67 0.68
C LEU A 11 3.80 33.42 0.15
N PHE A 12 3.99 33.63 -1.16
CA PHE A 12 5.26 33.37 -1.83
C PHE A 12 6.22 34.58 -1.87
N LYS A 13 5.83 35.75 -1.34
CA LYS A 13 6.73 36.90 -1.24
C LYS A 13 7.89 36.67 -0.26
N GLY A 14 9.04 37.27 -0.58
CA GLY A 14 10.20 37.29 0.30
C GLY A 14 10.99 35.96 0.35
N LYS A 15 11.99 35.91 1.24
CA LYS A 15 12.94 34.78 1.31
C LYS A 15 12.27 33.47 1.74
N LYS A 16 11.28 33.53 2.65
CA LYS A 16 10.54 32.35 3.14
C LYS A 16 9.61 31.79 2.06
N GLY A 17 8.88 32.65 1.35
CA GLY A 17 8.02 32.25 0.24
C GLY A 17 8.79 31.60 -0.91
N LYS A 18 9.94 32.17 -1.32
CA LYS A 18 10.84 31.55 -2.31
C LYS A 18 11.39 30.18 -1.90
N LYS A 19 11.54 29.92 -0.59
CA LYS A 19 11.94 28.60 -0.10
C LYS A 19 10.77 27.61 -0.20
N LEU A 20 9.56 28.06 0.15
CA LEU A 20 8.33 27.26 0.03
C LEU A 20 8.06 26.84 -1.42
N GLU A 21 8.19 27.77 -2.38
CA GLU A 21 8.05 27.49 -3.82
C GLU A 21 9.00 26.37 -4.28
N LYS A 22 10.26 26.43 -3.85
CA LYS A 22 11.27 25.41 -4.18
C LYS A 22 11.04 24.07 -3.50
N GLU A 23 10.44 24.04 -2.31
CA GLU A 23 10.16 22.80 -1.58
C GLU A 23 8.90 22.10 -2.10
N ILE A 24 7.87 22.85 -2.51
CA ILE A 24 6.63 22.30 -3.06
C ILE A 24 6.92 21.45 -4.30
N GLY A 25 7.73 21.94 -5.25
CA GLY A 25 8.08 21.19 -6.46
C GLY A 25 9.01 19.98 -6.22
N LYS A 26 9.67 19.89 -5.06
CA LYS A 26 10.53 18.74 -4.69
C LYS A 26 9.83 17.70 -3.83
N LYS A 27 8.83 18.12 -3.04
CA LYS A 27 8.02 17.24 -2.18
C LYS A 27 6.73 16.76 -2.85
N SER A 28 6.31 17.36 -3.97
CA SER A 28 5.13 16.92 -4.71
C SER A 28 5.37 15.51 -5.25
N ARG A 29 4.75 14.50 -4.62
CA ARG A 29 4.67 13.10 -5.09
C ARG A 29 3.69 12.99 -6.27
N THR A 30 3.82 13.86 -7.26
CA THR A 30 3.01 13.80 -8.47
C THR A 30 3.60 12.73 -9.39
N PHE A 31 2.78 11.75 -9.76
CA PHE A 31 3.14 10.76 -10.76
C PHE A 31 3.33 11.47 -12.11
N VAL A 32 4.56 11.48 -12.60
CA VAL A 32 4.87 11.93 -13.96
C VAL A 32 4.81 10.69 -14.85
N PRO A 33 3.88 10.61 -15.83
CA PRO A 33 3.83 9.48 -16.77
C PRO A 33 5.17 9.36 -17.52
N GLY A 34 5.84 8.22 -17.38
CA GLY A 34 7.20 8.00 -17.91
C GLY A 34 8.33 8.63 -17.09
N GLY A 35 8.03 9.31 -15.99
CA GLY A 35 9.01 9.79 -15.03
C GLY A 35 9.52 8.65 -14.14
N ASN A 36 10.80 8.73 -13.79
CA ASN A 36 11.43 7.89 -12.80
C ASN A 36 10.77 8.11 -11.44
N LEU A 37 10.12 7.06 -10.90
CA LEU A 37 9.60 7.08 -9.55
C LEU A 37 10.75 7.41 -8.59
N PRO A 38 10.53 8.27 -7.58
CA PRO A 38 11.56 8.50 -6.56
C PRO A 38 11.98 7.15 -5.99
N ASN A 39 13.30 6.92 -5.91
CA ASN A 39 13.90 5.75 -5.27
C ASN A 39 13.64 5.73 -3.74
N THR A 40 12.46 6.13 -3.29
CA THR A 40 11.84 5.41 -2.19
C THR A 40 11.43 4.06 -2.79
N SER A 41 12.40 3.16 -3.00
CA SER A 41 12.04 1.77 -2.83
C SER A 41 11.53 1.70 -1.39
N PRO A 42 10.23 1.48 -1.10
CA PRO A 42 10.00 0.47 -0.08
C PRO A 42 10.84 -0.70 -0.58
N GLU A 43 11.79 -1.16 0.23
CA GLU A 43 12.55 -2.37 -0.06
C GLU A 43 11.62 -3.29 -0.82
N LYS A 44 11.99 -3.59 -2.08
CA LYS A 44 11.20 -4.37 -3.05
C LYS A 44 10.33 -5.34 -2.26
N PRO A 45 9.05 -5.59 -2.59
CA PRO A 45 8.28 -6.65 -1.93
C PRO A 45 9.06 -7.95 -2.11
N SER A 46 9.93 -8.17 -1.15
CA SER A 46 10.95 -9.19 -1.16
C SER A 46 10.13 -10.30 -0.60
N GLY A 47 10.05 -11.38 -1.37
CA GLY A 47 9.44 -12.61 -0.91
C GLY A 47 9.93 -12.94 0.51
N PRO A 48 9.27 -13.90 1.16
CA PRO A 48 9.49 -14.16 2.57
C PRO A 48 10.97 -14.18 2.92
N THR A 49 11.30 -13.50 4.01
CA THR A 49 12.70 -13.36 4.43
C THR A 49 13.27 -14.74 4.75
N VAL A 50 14.60 -14.86 4.78
CA VAL A 50 15.24 -16.12 5.18
C VAL A 50 14.74 -16.58 6.55
N SER A 51 14.54 -15.65 7.49
CA SER A 51 13.96 -15.92 8.80
C SER A 51 12.53 -16.47 8.71
N ASP A 52 11.68 -15.91 7.84
CA ASP A 52 10.30 -16.39 7.67
C ASP A 52 10.28 -17.82 7.12
N VAL A 53 11.16 -18.11 6.16
CA VAL A 53 11.30 -19.43 5.55
C VAL A 53 11.75 -20.46 6.59
N GLU A 54 12.70 -20.09 7.46
CA GLU A 54 13.17 -20.95 8.54
C GLU A 54 12.09 -21.22 9.59
N ALA A 55 11.35 -20.19 10.00
CA ALA A 55 10.24 -20.31 10.93
C ALA A 55 9.15 -21.26 10.40
N ILE A 56 8.76 -21.12 9.13
CA ILE A 56 7.77 -22.03 8.52
C ILE A 56 8.33 -23.47 8.38
N ARG A 57 9.61 -23.64 8.06
CA ARG A 57 10.23 -24.98 8.01
C ARG A 57 10.24 -25.65 9.39
N GLU A 58 10.48 -24.90 10.45
CA GLU A 58 10.40 -25.42 11.81
C GLU A 58 8.96 -25.76 12.21
N ALA A 59 8.00 -24.90 11.88
CA ALA A 59 6.58 -25.17 12.10
C ALA A 59 6.14 -26.46 11.39
N ILE A 60 6.60 -26.71 10.15
CA ILE A 60 6.31 -27.96 9.43
C ILE A 60 6.87 -29.19 10.15
N LYS A 61 8.05 -29.08 10.78
CA LYS A 61 8.65 -30.20 11.53
C LYS A 61 7.90 -30.51 12.83
N ASN A 62 7.33 -29.48 13.46
CA ASN A 62 6.62 -29.59 14.74
C ASN A 62 5.11 -29.79 14.60
N ALA A 63 4.55 -29.61 13.40
CA ALA A 63 3.12 -29.76 13.12
C ALA A 63 2.63 -31.18 13.45
N THR A 64 1.47 -31.27 14.07
CA THR A 64 0.90 -32.55 14.54
C THR A 64 -0.16 -33.13 13.62
N THR A 65 -0.68 -32.33 12.68
CA THR A 65 -1.73 -32.74 11.74
C THR A 65 -1.28 -32.57 10.29
N LEU A 66 -1.86 -33.35 9.38
CA LEU A 66 -1.52 -33.30 7.96
C LEU A 66 -2.01 -32.00 7.33
N GLU A 67 -3.19 -31.54 7.73
CA GLU A 67 -3.80 -30.30 7.27
C GLU A 67 -2.93 -29.08 7.61
N GLU A 68 -2.32 -29.08 8.81
CA GLU A 68 -1.41 -28.02 9.23
C GLU A 68 -0.13 -28.02 8.39
N VAL A 69 0.43 -29.20 8.11
CA VAL A 69 1.60 -29.35 7.24
C VAL A 69 1.30 -28.83 5.82
N GLU A 70 0.14 -29.15 5.26
CA GLU A 70 -0.27 -28.71 3.93
C GLU A 70 -0.43 -27.19 3.87
N ARG A 71 -1.12 -26.60 4.85
CA ARG A 71 -1.29 -25.16 4.96
C ARG A 71 0.06 -24.42 5.05
N LEU A 72 0.98 -24.91 5.88
CA LEU A 72 2.31 -24.32 6.03
C LEU A 72 3.16 -24.44 4.75
N LYS A 73 3.07 -25.58 4.04
CA LYS A 73 3.71 -25.75 2.72
C LYS A 73 3.14 -24.81 1.68
N GLN A 74 1.82 -24.63 1.66
CA GLN A 74 1.14 -23.69 0.76
C GLN A 74 1.59 -22.25 1.03
N MET A 75 1.68 -21.86 2.31
CA MET A 75 2.15 -20.55 2.73
C MET A 75 3.60 -20.26 2.29
N LEU A 76 4.47 -21.26 2.38
CA LEU A 76 5.84 -21.16 1.89
C LEU A 76 5.90 -21.01 0.36
N LYS A 77 5.06 -21.75 -0.37
CA LYS A 77 4.98 -21.71 -1.83
C LYS A 77 4.39 -20.40 -2.35
N SER A 78 3.35 -19.88 -1.69
CA SER A 78 2.70 -18.62 -2.06
C SER A 78 3.54 -17.40 -1.67
N GLY A 79 4.46 -17.56 -0.72
CA GLY A 79 5.29 -16.48 -0.22
C GLY A 79 4.55 -15.52 0.72
N GLN A 80 3.31 -15.82 1.09
CA GLN A 80 2.48 -14.98 1.95
C GLN A 80 2.62 -15.43 3.41
N ILE A 81 3.67 -15.00 4.08
CA ILE A 81 3.92 -15.34 5.50
C ILE A 81 3.44 -14.18 6.38
N PRO A 82 2.46 -14.40 7.28
CA PRO A 82 2.01 -13.38 8.22
C PRO A 82 3.14 -12.97 9.17
N ARG A 83 3.53 -11.69 9.15
CA ARG A 83 4.49 -11.11 10.10
C ARG A 83 3.74 -10.38 11.21
N LYS A 84 4.24 -10.47 12.45
CA LYS A 84 3.61 -9.88 13.64
C LYS A 84 3.77 -8.34 13.67
N ASP A 85 4.70 -7.84 12.88
CA ASP A 85 5.05 -6.46 12.59
C ASP A 85 4.32 -5.98 11.31
N GLY A 86 2.99 -5.90 11.37
CA GLY A 86 2.18 -4.90 10.66
C GLY A 86 2.28 -4.82 9.12
N GLY A 87 2.69 -5.87 8.42
CA GLY A 87 2.73 -5.91 6.95
C GLY A 87 1.69 -6.87 6.37
N THR A 88 0.40 -6.64 6.61
CA THR A 88 -0.67 -7.33 5.89
C THR A 88 -0.63 -6.94 4.42
N THR A 89 -0.02 -7.77 3.57
CA THR A 89 -0.16 -7.67 2.12
C THR A 89 -1.03 -8.81 1.61
N SER A 90 -2.16 -8.40 1.02
CA SER A 90 -3.17 -9.16 0.28
C SER A 90 -4.08 -10.09 1.10
N GLN A 91 -5.11 -9.46 1.69
CA GLN A 91 -6.45 -10.04 1.64
C GLN A 91 -6.85 -10.16 0.16
N ASN A 92 -6.88 -11.37 -0.38
CA ASN A 92 -7.80 -11.68 -1.46
C ASN A 92 -9.11 -12.02 -0.75
N GLN A 93 -9.96 -11.02 -0.54
CA GLN A 93 -11.38 -11.25 -0.28
C GLN A 93 -12.01 -11.42 -1.66
N ASP A 94 -12.54 -12.60 -1.89
CA ASP A 94 -13.37 -12.92 -3.05
C ASP A 94 -14.56 -11.94 -3.07
N GLU A 95 -14.63 -11.09 -4.10
CA GLU A 95 -15.81 -10.28 -4.41
C GLU A 95 -16.83 -11.19 -5.10
N GLU A 96 -17.67 -11.85 -4.31
CA GLU A 96 -18.97 -12.32 -4.80
C GLU A 96 -19.91 -11.11 -4.86
N GLU A 97 -19.93 -10.44 -6.02
CA GLU A 97 -20.99 -9.50 -6.40
C GLU A 97 -22.30 -10.28 -6.56
N GLU A 98 -23.10 -10.40 -5.50
CA GLU A 98 -24.52 -10.71 -5.64
C GLU A 98 -25.26 -9.44 -6.08
N GLU A 99 -25.59 -9.41 -7.38
CA GLU A 99 -26.64 -8.59 -7.96
C GLU A 99 -27.96 -8.81 -7.22
N GLU A 100 -28.64 -7.71 -6.86
CA GLU A 100 -30.10 -7.52 -6.79
C GLU A 100 -30.47 -6.60 -5.62
N MET A 101 -30.88 -5.37 -5.93
CA MET A 101 -32.13 -4.84 -5.39
C MET A 101 -32.67 -3.75 -6.32
N GLU A 102 -33.63 -4.20 -7.12
CA GLU A 102 -34.57 -3.42 -7.90
C GLU A 102 -35.30 -2.35 -7.07
N MET A 103 -35.54 -1.24 -7.77
CA MET A 103 -36.76 -0.41 -7.77
C MET A 103 -37.25 0.31 -6.51
N GLU A 104 -37.66 1.55 -6.78
CA GLU A 104 -38.83 2.22 -6.23
C GLU A 104 -38.69 2.91 -4.87
N ASN A 105 -38.53 4.23 -4.93
CA ASN A 105 -39.34 5.19 -4.17
C ASN A 105 -39.18 6.57 -4.84
N SER A 106 -40.09 6.91 -5.76
CA SER A 106 -41.34 7.63 -5.46
C SER A 106 -41.10 9.09 -5.06
N ALA A 107 -41.48 9.97 -5.99
CA ALA A 107 -42.06 11.30 -5.82
C ALA A 107 -41.99 11.95 -4.44
N ASN A 108 -41.36 13.14 -4.38
CA ASN A 108 -42.06 14.37 -3.99
C ASN A 108 -41.30 15.60 -4.49
#